data_AF-A0AA38XMX2-F1
#
_entry.id   AF-A0AA38XMX2-F1
#
_cell.length_a   1.000
_cell.length_b   1.000
_cell.length_c   1.000
_cell.angle_alpha   90.00
_cell.angle_beta   90.00
_cell.angle_gamma   90.00
#
_symmetry.space_group_name_H-M   'P 1'
#
loop_
_entity.id
_entity.type
_entity.pdbx_description
1 polymer ?
#
loop_
_entity_poly.entity_id
_entity_poly.type
_entity_poly.pdbx_seq_one_letter_code
_entity_poly.pdbx_strand_id
1 'polypeptide(L)'
;MPPKKAVKGKAKKDDPKLPSRNKNEDKAIATDQEQTKEMAAEEEAEADNNKMAEEPEPYPESKANQPQAEAEAEEKANGESQDKTNAHAGQKRKEPPTKAAKAKPNAKAPRQGSRSSARNKDNPASPKQLLNFLLSADALPYCFPEDELDDAKQSKTYKCYSLTSPTSLTPFEHLICSHLLSKPLSHKLGMRSIRTLLNKPFNFNSAEAVAKAGEKRVWEALEAARTQHRQKTATYIFGTAESYADSETMFKLADEANKAGPQGVIEHIKSTVPGLGQIGGEIFCRRIQCVDGWGDALWPYADSKSIDALNEIGIPVKDAEDLQSAIEREVNWDKVGDMGLHERDLSRGNLVGEDEETQVQAEFVVALERAVGCVLEGKVKELREAAAKA
;
A
#
# COMPACT_ATOMS: atom_id res chain seq x y z
N MET A 1 -42.96 -41.91 -68.75
CA MET A 1 -42.17 -41.01 -67.89
C MET A 1 -41.65 -39.86 -68.72
N PRO A 2 -42.12 -38.62 -68.53
CA PRO A 2 -41.66 -37.44 -69.28
C PRO A 2 -40.42 -36.77 -68.64
N PRO A 3 -39.64 -35.97 -69.40
CA PRO A 3 -38.29 -35.54 -69.02
C PRO A 3 -38.27 -34.28 -68.13
N LYS A 4 -37.27 -34.22 -67.25
CA LYS A 4 -36.97 -33.12 -66.32
C LYS A 4 -36.42 -31.90 -67.07
N LYS A 5 -37.03 -30.73 -66.82
CA LYS A 5 -36.53 -29.40 -67.25
C LYS A 5 -35.38 -28.93 -66.35
N ALA A 6 -34.34 -28.38 -66.98
CA ALA A 6 -33.21 -27.72 -66.34
C ALA A 6 -33.57 -26.28 -65.93
N VAL A 7 -33.17 -25.88 -64.71
CA VAL A 7 -33.29 -24.51 -64.18
C VAL A 7 -31.93 -23.83 -64.23
N LYS A 8 -31.85 -22.70 -64.95
CA LYS A 8 -30.72 -21.77 -64.97
C LYS A 8 -30.82 -20.83 -63.76
N GLY A 9 -29.82 -20.85 -62.87
CA GLY A 9 -29.64 -19.90 -61.76
C GLY A 9 -28.44 -18.99 -62.00
N LYS A 10 -28.64 -17.68 -61.80
CA LYS A 10 -27.76 -16.55 -62.14
C LYS A 10 -26.47 -16.49 -61.30
N ALA A 11 -25.36 -16.17 -61.94
CA ALA A 11 -24.11 -15.77 -61.31
C ALA A 11 -24.24 -14.37 -60.67
N LYS A 12 -23.89 -14.25 -59.38
CA LYS A 12 -23.67 -12.97 -58.68
C LYS A 12 -22.20 -12.56 -58.90
N LYS A 13 -21.98 -11.29 -59.25
CA LYS A 13 -20.67 -10.63 -59.23
C LYS A 13 -20.32 -10.31 -57.77
N ASP A 14 -19.14 -10.76 -57.35
CA ASP A 14 -18.51 -10.35 -56.10
C ASP A 14 -17.66 -9.10 -56.35
N ASP A 15 -17.92 -8.04 -55.58
CA ASP A 15 -17.07 -6.85 -55.48
C ASP A 15 -15.90 -7.13 -54.50
N PRO A 16 -14.68 -6.62 -54.78
CA PRO A 16 -13.53 -6.86 -53.92
C PRO A 16 -13.63 -6.08 -52.61
N LYS A 17 -13.73 -6.82 -51.50
CA LYS A 17 -13.58 -6.32 -50.12
C LYS A 17 -12.16 -5.79 -49.91
N LEU A 18 -12.04 -4.50 -49.55
CA LEU A 18 -10.83 -3.90 -49.01
C LEU A 18 -10.46 -4.57 -47.66
N PRO A 19 -9.16 -4.82 -47.39
CA PRO A 19 -8.72 -5.44 -46.15
C PRO A 19 -8.98 -4.52 -44.96
N SER A 20 -9.66 -5.06 -43.95
CA SER A 20 -9.92 -4.41 -42.66
C SER A 20 -8.61 -4.18 -41.91
N ARG A 21 -8.33 -2.93 -41.58
CA ARG A 21 -7.21 -2.48 -40.76
C ARG A 21 -7.21 -3.20 -39.40
N ASN A 22 -6.07 -3.78 -39.04
CA ASN A 22 -5.90 -4.74 -37.96
C ASN A 22 -5.88 -4.02 -36.60
N LYS A 23 -6.89 -4.22 -35.74
CA LYS A 23 -7.03 -3.58 -34.41
C LYS A 23 -5.94 -3.94 -33.39
N ASN A 24 -4.99 -4.82 -33.75
CA ASN A 24 -3.90 -5.24 -32.87
C ASN A 24 -2.70 -4.28 -32.85
N GLU A 25 -2.55 -3.41 -33.86
CA GLU A 25 -1.43 -2.43 -33.88
C GLU A 25 -1.67 -1.27 -32.90
N ASP A 26 -2.93 -0.85 -32.71
CA ASP A 26 -3.26 0.26 -31.81
C ASP A 26 -3.07 -0.10 -30.31
N LYS A 27 -3.13 -1.39 -29.94
CA LYS A 27 -2.85 -1.84 -28.55
C LYS A 27 -1.36 -1.86 -28.21
N ALA A 28 -0.49 -2.17 -29.18
CA ALA A 28 0.95 -2.18 -28.96
C ALA A 28 1.49 -0.77 -28.70
N ILE A 29 0.96 0.24 -29.40
CA ILE A 29 1.38 1.63 -29.26
C ILE A 29 0.95 2.23 -27.90
N ALA A 30 -0.21 1.84 -27.37
CA ALA A 30 -0.67 2.29 -26.05
C ALA A 30 0.22 1.74 -24.90
N THR A 31 0.73 0.51 -25.05
CA THR A 31 1.53 -0.15 -24.01
C THR A 31 2.94 0.45 -23.91
N ASP A 32 3.55 0.83 -25.05
CA ASP A 32 4.86 1.50 -25.06
C ASP A 32 4.81 2.91 -24.45
N GLN A 33 3.71 3.65 -24.62
CA GLN A 33 3.56 4.99 -24.04
C GLN A 33 3.41 4.97 -22.52
N GLU A 34 2.83 3.92 -21.96
CA GLU A 34 2.67 3.75 -20.51
C GLU A 34 3.99 3.35 -19.86
N GLN A 35 4.75 2.43 -20.47
CA GLN A 35 6.11 2.08 -20.02
C GLN A 35 7.08 3.26 -20.05
N THR A 36 7.00 4.12 -21.08
CA THR A 36 7.89 5.29 -21.19
C THR A 36 7.58 6.34 -20.12
N LYS A 37 6.31 6.50 -19.73
CA LYS A 37 5.92 7.41 -18.63
C LYS A 37 6.32 6.88 -17.26
N GLU A 38 6.23 5.56 -17.06
CA GLU A 38 6.68 4.91 -15.83
C GLU A 38 8.20 5.10 -15.65
N MET A 39 9.01 4.83 -16.69
CA MET A 39 10.46 5.07 -16.64
C MET A 39 10.85 6.54 -16.38
N ALA A 40 10.12 7.50 -16.97
CA ALA A 40 10.41 8.92 -16.75
C ALA A 40 10.08 9.38 -15.32
N ALA A 41 8.97 8.89 -14.74
CA ALA A 41 8.64 9.12 -13.35
C ALA A 41 9.64 8.43 -12.40
N GLU A 42 10.19 7.28 -12.80
CA GLU A 42 11.24 6.57 -12.07
C GLU A 42 12.57 7.34 -12.05
N GLU A 43 13.02 7.90 -13.18
CA GLU A 43 14.25 8.70 -13.26
C GLU A 43 14.16 10.02 -12.48
N GLU A 44 12.99 10.69 -12.50
CA GLU A 44 12.78 11.95 -11.77
C GLU A 44 12.75 11.72 -10.25
N ALA A 45 12.14 10.63 -9.79
CA ALA A 45 12.14 10.23 -8.37
C ALA A 45 13.55 9.87 -7.86
N GLU A 46 14.39 9.21 -8.68
CA GLU A 46 15.79 8.93 -8.31
C GLU A 46 16.64 10.21 -8.22
N ALA A 47 16.39 11.19 -9.08
CA ALA A 47 17.14 12.45 -9.10
C ALA A 47 16.82 13.38 -7.91
N ASP A 48 15.56 13.43 -7.47
CA ASP A 48 15.15 14.24 -6.31
C ASP A 48 15.57 13.59 -4.97
N ASN A 49 15.51 12.27 -4.86
CA ASN A 49 15.94 11.58 -3.63
C ASN A 49 17.46 11.57 -3.43
N ASN A 50 18.27 11.56 -4.50
CA ASN A 50 19.72 11.74 -4.36
C ASN A 50 20.13 13.16 -3.90
N LYS A 51 19.25 14.16 -4.06
CA LYS A 51 19.51 15.53 -3.58
C LYS A 51 19.04 15.78 -2.16
N MET A 52 18.17 14.93 -1.61
CA MET A 52 17.58 15.10 -0.27
C MET A 52 18.27 14.23 0.81
N ALA A 53 19.35 13.52 0.45
CA ALA A 53 20.06 12.57 1.30
C ALA A 53 21.31 13.14 2.01
N GLU A 54 21.34 14.43 2.34
CA GLU A 54 22.16 14.92 3.46
C GLU A 54 21.32 14.89 4.74
N GLU A 55 21.12 13.70 5.31
CA GLU A 55 20.71 13.57 6.70
C GLU A 55 21.91 13.87 7.63
N PRO A 56 21.67 14.49 8.80
CA PRO A 56 22.73 14.84 9.74
C PRO A 56 23.47 13.59 10.25
N GLU A 57 24.79 13.73 10.38
CA GLU A 57 25.69 12.67 10.83
C GLU A 57 25.25 11.96 12.13
N PRO A 58 25.65 10.68 12.29
CA PRO A 58 25.19 9.83 13.40
C PRO A 58 25.55 10.42 14.76
N TYR A 59 24.60 10.27 15.71
CA TYR A 59 24.77 10.62 17.11
C TYR A 59 26.05 9.99 17.70
N PRO A 60 26.82 10.74 18.51
CA PRO A 60 28.04 10.21 19.10
C PRO A 60 27.74 9.05 20.05
N GLU A 61 28.45 7.94 19.86
CA GLU A 61 28.46 6.78 20.75
C GLU A 61 28.71 7.22 22.21
N SER A 62 27.73 6.98 23.09
CA SER A 62 27.88 7.15 24.53
C SER A 62 28.84 6.09 25.08
N LYS A 63 30.08 6.49 25.38
CA LYS A 63 31.05 5.65 26.09
C LYS A 63 30.53 5.33 27.49
N ALA A 64 30.41 4.03 27.77
CA ALA A 64 30.12 3.49 29.09
C ALA A 64 31.25 3.81 30.09
N ASN A 65 30.83 4.21 31.30
CA ASN A 65 31.66 4.49 32.46
C ASN A 65 32.45 3.27 32.99
N GLN A 66 33.69 3.50 33.41
CA GLN A 66 34.33 2.77 34.51
C GLN A 66 34.41 3.68 35.75
N PRO A 67 34.38 3.13 36.99
CA PRO A 67 34.30 3.92 38.23
C PRO A 67 35.66 4.06 38.95
N GLN A 68 35.93 5.25 39.49
CA GLN A 68 36.85 5.53 40.62
C GLN A 68 36.53 6.95 41.14
N ALA A 69 35.92 7.10 42.32
CA ALA A 69 36.52 7.17 43.67
C ALA A 69 36.89 8.61 44.10
N GLU A 70 36.11 9.10 45.08
CA GLU A 70 36.35 10.05 46.18
C GLU A 70 37.27 11.29 45.99
N ALA A 71 36.72 12.48 46.20
CA ALA A 71 37.23 13.49 47.15
C ALA A 71 36.26 14.69 47.31
N GLU A 72 36.30 15.29 48.50
CA GLU A 72 35.36 16.20 49.15
C GLU A 72 35.45 17.70 48.76
N ALA A 73 34.41 18.44 49.19
CA ALA A 73 34.37 19.87 49.60
C ALA A 73 34.60 20.94 48.50
N GLU A 74 33.97 22.12 48.47
CA GLU A 74 33.40 22.97 49.51
C GLU A 74 32.53 24.10 48.86
N GLU A 75 31.76 24.79 49.70
CA GLU A 75 30.81 25.89 49.44
C GLU A 75 31.34 27.18 48.75
N LYS A 76 30.43 27.90 48.08
CA LYS A 76 30.03 29.34 48.24
C LYS A 76 29.43 29.89 46.94
N ALA A 77 28.17 30.29 46.92
CA ALA A 77 27.58 31.58 47.35
C ALA A 77 27.58 32.67 46.28
N ASN A 78 26.35 33.03 45.88
CA ASN A 78 25.80 34.36 45.57
C ASN A 78 26.41 35.27 44.48
N GLY A 79 25.54 35.84 43.65
CA GLY A 79 25.83 37.06 42.89
C GLY A 79 24.88 37.33 41.72
N GLU A 80 23.79 38.06 42.00
CA GLU A 80 23.10 38.87 40.98
C GLU A 80 24.06 39.93 40.39
N SER A 81 23.95 40.23 39.09
CA SER A 81 23.83 41.62 38.57
C SER A 81 23.85 41.68 37.03
N GLN A 82 22.80 42.32 36.52
CA GLN A 82 22.75 43.34 35.44
C GLN A 82 23.65 43.26 34.19
N ASP A 83 22.94 43.12 33.06
CA ASP A 83 22.75 44.14 32.01
C ASP A 83 23.93 44.59 31.12
N LYS A 84 23.57 44.71 29.82
CA LYS A 84 24.16 45.50 28.71
C LYS A 84 25.25 44.91 27.77
N THR A 85 24.78 44.80 26.52
CA THR A 85 25.29 45.42 25.27
C THR A 85 26.08 44.58 24.24
N ASN A 86 25.47 44.57 23.04
CA ASN A 86 26.02 44.74 21.69
C ASN A 86 27.06 43.73 21.13
N ALA A 87 26.66 43.01 20.07
CA ALA A 87 27.34 43.09 18.77
C ALA A 87 26.49 42.50 17.63
N HIS A 88 26.57 43.18 16.48
CA HIS A 88 25.92 42.93 15.20
C HIS A 88 26.52 41.78 14.39
N ALA A 89 25.67 41.08 13.62
CA ALA A 89 25.80 40.78 12.18
C ALA A 89 24.52 40.00 11.77
N GLY A 90 23.71 40.34 10.77
CA GLY A 90 23.94 41.13 9.56
C GLY A 90 23.75 40.22 8.35
N GLN A 91 22.51 39.94 7.91
CA GLN A 91 22.27 39.50 6.53
C GLN A 91 20.85 39.83 6.06
N LYS A 92 20.82 40.61 4.98
CA LYS A 92 19.69 41.22 4.30
C LYS A 92 18.90 40.16 3.52
N ARG A 93 17.57 40.09 3.70
CA ARG A 93 16.66 39.52 2.69
C ARG A 93 15.83 40.63 2.07
N LYS A 94 15.83 40.65 0.73
CA LYS A 94 15.04 41.53 -0.13
C LYS A 94 13.59 41.06 -0.13
N GLU A 95 12.66 41.99 0.07
CA GLU A 95 11.24 41.79 -0.22
C GLU A 95 10.99 41.80 -1.75
N PRO A 96 10.07 40.95 -2.27
CA PRO A 96 9.55 41.08 -3.62
C PRO A 96 8.39 42.08 -3.69
N PRO A 97 8.28 42.88 -4.78
CA PRO A 97 7.31 43.96 -4.87
C PRO A 97 5.91 43.49 -5.28
N THR A 98 4.92 43.93 -4.51
CA THR A 98 3.50 44.05 -4.91
C THR A 98 3.34 45.06 -6.04
N LYS A 99 2.85 44.65 -7.22
CA LYS A 99 2.09 45.54 -8.11
C LYS A 99 0.96 44.81 -8.82
N ALA A 100 -0.23 45.35 -8.57
CA ALA A 100 -1.48 45.08 -9.26
C ALA A 100 -1.41 45.46 -10.74
N ALA A 101 -2.03 44.64 -11.59
CA ALA A 101 -2.44 45.04 -12.93
C ALA A 101 -3.87 44.53 -13.21
N LYS A 102 -4.78 45.50 -13.36
CA LYS A 102 -6.15 45.32 -13.84
C LYS A 102 -6.13 44.98 -15.34
N ALA A 103 -6.85 43.93 -15.75
CA ALA A 103 -7.24 43.71 -17.13
C ALA A 103 -8.67 43.13 -17.19
N LYS A 104 -9.33 43.44 -18.31
CA LYS A 104 -10.76 43.72 -18.51
C LYS A 104 -11.67 42.48 -18.67
N PRO A 105 -13.00 42.63 -18.47
CA PRO A 105 -13.98 41.56 -18.62
C PRO A 105 -14.26 41.28 -20.11
N ASN A 106 -14.12 40.03 -20.52
CA ASN A 106 -14.48 39.61 -21.88
C ASN A 106 -15.92 39.10 -21.94
N ALA A 107 -16.56 39.44 -23.06
CA ALA A 107 -17.99 39.49 -23.23
C ALA A 107 -18.65 38.11 -23.42
N LYS A 108 -19.93 38.10 -23.04
CA LYS A 108 -20.95 37.06 -23.20
C LYS A 108 -20.89 36.33 -24.55
N ALA A 109 -20.80 34.99 -24.49
CA ALA A 109 -21.30 34.09 -25.52
C ALA A 109 -22.67 33.50 -25.09
N PRO A 110 -23.63 33.31 -26.01
CA PRO A 110 -24.98 32.87 -25.69
C PRO A 110 -25.01 31.38 -25.29
N ARG A 111 -25.57 31.10 -24.11
CA ARG A 111 -25.90 29.74 -23.64
C ARG A 111 -27.04 29.17 -24.48
N GLN A 112 -26.72 28.30 -25.44
CA GLN A 112 -27.70 27.38 -26.01
C GLN A 112 -28.12 26.38 -24.93
N GLY A 113 -29.40 26.42 -24.57
CA GLY A 113 -30.02 25.49 -23.64
C GLY A 113 -30.14 24.11 -24.25
N SER A 114 -29.28 23.19 -23.83
CA SER A 114 -29.51 21.75 -23.94
C SER A 114 -30.19 21.26 -22.66
N ARG A 115 -31.52 21.39 -22.61
CA ARG A 115 -32.37 20.56 -21.73
C ARG A 115 -32.32 19.12 -22.25
N SER A 116 -31.22 18.42 -21.99
CA SER A 116 -31.15 16.96 -22.08
C SER A 116 -31.28 16.43 -20.66
N SER A 117 -32.51 16.12 -20.26
CA SER A 117 -32.76 15.32 -19.06
C SER A 117 -32.29 13.89 -19.33
N ALA A 118 -31.00 13.63 -19.16
CA ALA A 118 -30.47 12.28 -18.98
C ALA A 118 -30.92 11.78 -17.59
N ARG A 119 -32.21 11.46 -17.48
CA ARG A 119 -32.75 10.73 -16.34
C ARG A 119 -32.34 9.27 -16.51
N ASN A 120 -31.67 8.77 -15.48
CA ASN A 120 -31.13 7.42 -15.28
C ASN A 120 -29.77 7.15 -15.94
N LYS A 121 -28.68 7.19 -15.15
CA LYS A 121 -27.74 6.05 -15.08
C LYS A 121 -26.62 6.10 -14.04
N ASP A 122 -26.54 7.10 -13.18
CA ASP A 122 -25.62 7.04 -12.04
C ASP A 122 -26.42 6.72 -10.78
N ASN A 123 -26.79 5.46 -10.60
CA ASN A 123 -27.17 5.00 -9.26
C ASN A 123 -25.86 4.56 -8.61
N PRO A 124 -25.17 5.43 -7.85
CA PRO A 124 -23.90 5.05 -7.22
C PRO A 124 -24.15 3.84 -6.32
N ALA A 125 -23.21 2.90 -6.31
CA ALA A 125 -23.27 1.76 -5.40
C ALA A 125 -23.47 2.28 -3.97
N SER A 126 -24.42 1.69 -3.25
CA SER A 126 -24.59 1.99 -1.82
C SER A 126 -23.34 1.55 -1.04
N PRO A 127 -23.04 2.15 0.13
CA PRO A 127 -21.95 1.69 0.99
C PRO A 127 -22.01 0.19 1.29
N LYS A 128 -23.22 -0.35 1.48
CA LYS A 128 -23.46 -1.79 1.63
C LYS A 128 -22.98 -2.58 0.40
N GLN A 129 -23.37 -2.18 -0.80
CA GLN A 129 -22.94 -2.84 -2.04
C GLN A 129 -21.42 -2.74 -2.22
N LEU A 130 -20.84 -1.57 -1.94
CA LEU A 130 -19.39 -1.38 -2.00
C LEU A 130 -18.65 -2.31 -1.05
N LEU A 131 -19.09 -2.42 0.21
CA LEU A 131 -18.42 -3.25 1.20
C LEU A 131 -18.51 -4.75 0.87
N ASN A 132 -19.68 -5.22 0.42
CA ASN A 132 -19.85 -6.61 -0.03
C ASN A 132 -18.98 -6.90 -1.26
N PHE A 133 -18.96 -5.99 -2.24
CA PHE A 133 -18.16 -6.14 -3.44
C PHE A 133 -16.66 -6.12 -3.10
N LEU A 134 -16.22 -5.16 -2.28
CA LEU A 134 -14.83 -4.99 -1.87
C LEU A 134 -14.27 -6.26 -1.21
N LEU A 135 -15.07 -6.97 -0.41
CA LEU A 135 -14.66 -8.23 0.23
C LEU A 135 -14.72 -9.44 -0.71
N SER A 136 -15.50 -9.41 -1.78
CA SER A 136 -15.58 -10.51 -2.75
C SER A 136 -14.33 -10.63 -3.63
N ALA A 137 -14.06 -11.83 -4.17
CA ALA A 137 -12.99 -12.04 -5.15
C ALA A 137 -13.11 -11.15 -6.41
N ASP A 138 -14.32 -10.70 -6.75
CA ASP A 138 -14.58 -9.86 -7.93
C ASP A 138 -13.95 -8.45 -7.81
N ALA A 139 -13.59 -8.01 -6.59
CA ALA A 139 -12.90 -6.73 -6.39
C ALA A 139 -11.41 -6.77 -6.74
N LEU A 140 -10.78 -7.95 -6.83
CA LEU A 140 -9.33 -8.09 -6.99
C LEU A 140 -8.76 -7.30 -8.20
N PRO A 141 -9.35 -7.34 -9.42
CA PRO A 141 -8.83 -6.60 -10.58
C PRO A 141 -8.86 -5.07 -10.42
N TYR A 142 -9.67 -4.58 -9.48
CA TYR A 142 -9.82 -3.16 -9.17
C TYR A 142 -8.86 -2.71 -8.07
N CYS A 143 -8.38 -3.64 -7.24
CA CYS A 143 -7.60 -3.33 -6.06
C CYS A 143 -6.11 -3.60 -6.25
N PHE A 144 -5.73 -4.45 -7.21
CA PHE A 144 -4.35 -4.88 -7.39
C PHE A 144 -3.89 -4.82 -8.85
N PRO A 145 -2.56 -4.69 -9.09
CA PRO A 145 -1.97 -4.79 -10.41
C PRO A 145 -2.27 -6.12 -11.10
N GLU A 146 -2.43 -6.12 -12.42
CA GLU A 146 -2.75 -7.34 -13.19
C GLU A 146 -1.63 -8.40 -13.09
N ASP A 147 -0.37 -7.97 -13.12
CA ASP A 147 0.79 -8.87 -13.01
C ASP A 147 0.88 -9.55 -11.63
N GLU A 148 0.45 -8.87 -10.58
CA GLU A 148 0.33 -9.44 -9.24
C GLU A 148 -0.71 -10.57 -9.21
N LEU A 149 -1.87 -10.36 -9.83
CA LEU A 149 -2.95 -11.36 -9.90
C LEU A 149 -2.57 -12.55 -10.78
N ASP A 150 -1.81 -12.34 -11.85
CA ASP A 150 -1.36 -13.41 -12.73
C ASP A 150 -0.24 -14.26 -12.13
N ASP A 151 0.71 -13.64 -11.42
CA ASP A 151 1.77 -14.37 -10.72
C ASP A 151 1.19 -15.23 -9.59
N ALA A 152 0.20 -14.72 -8.87
CA ALA A 152 -0.42 -15.45 -7.77
C ALA A 152 -1.13 -16.75 -8.25
N LYS A 153 -1.67 -16.78 -9.47
CA LYS A 153 -2.29 -17.99 -10.04
C LYS A 153 -1.30 -19.14 -10.29
N GLN A 154 0.01 -18.87 -10.31
CA GLN A 154 1.02 -19.86 -10.70
C GLN A 154 1.23 -20.94 -9.63
N SER A 155 1.06 -20.62 -8.35
CA SER A 155 1.18 -21.61 -7.27
C SER A 155 0.42 -21.17 -6.02
N LYS A 156 -0.27 -22.12 -5.37
CA LYS A 156 -0.91 -21.89 -4.06
C LYS A 156 0.09 -21.58 -2.95
N THR A 157 1.33 -22.04 -3.08
CA THR A 157 2.41 -21.75 -2.11
C THR A 157 3.11 -20.42 -2.40
N TYR A 158 2.65 -19.68 -3.41
CA TYR A 158 3.24 -18.41 -3.80
C TYR A 158 2.73 -17.32 -2.86
N LYS A 159 3.63 -16.78 -2.04
CA LYS A 159 3.30 -15.72 -1.09
C LYS A 159 3.25 -14.38 -1.80
N CYS A 160 2.15 -13.67 -1.68
CA CYS A 160 1.99 -12.34 -2.25
C CYS A 160 1.17 -11.47 -1.31
N TYR A 161 1.34 -10.15 -1.38
CA TYR A 161 0.69 -9.24 -0.44
C TYR A 161 -0.83 -9.21 -0.61
N SER A 162 -1.29 -9.40 -1.86
CA SER A 162 -2.67 -9.22 -2.32
C SER A 162 -3.58 -10.40 -2.04
N LEU A 163 -3.12 -11.62 -2.33
CA LEU A 163 -3.92 -12.84 -2.23
C LEU A 163 -3.53 -13.71 -1.04
N THR A 164 -2.33 -13.64 -0.49
CA THR A 164 -2.04 -14.42 0.74
C THR A 164 -2.86 -13.85 1.90
N SER A 165 -3.59 -14.71 2.62
CA SER A 165 -4.32 -14.26 3.81
C SER A 165 -3.36 -13.54 4.76
N PRO A 166 -3.73 -12.37 5.33
CA PRO A 166 -2.86 -11.66 6.26
C PRO A 166 -2.53 -12.50 7.51
N THR A 167 -3.38 -13.48 7.85
CA THR A 167 -3.15 -14.46 8.93
C THR A 167 -2.07 -15.50 8.60
N SER A 168 -1.73 -15.68 7.32
CA SER A 168 -0.78 -16.71 6.83
C SER A 168 0.65 -16.17 6.71
N LEU A 169 0.84 -14.85 6.81
CA LEU A 169 2.15 -14.23 6.86
C LEU A 169 2.66 -14.15 8.30
N THR A 170 3.95 -14.42 8.48
CA THR A 170 4.58 -14.25 9.79
C THR A 170 4.73 -12.76 10.14
N PRO A 171 4.89 -12.41 11.43
CA PRO A 171 5.18 -11.03 11.81
C PRO A 171 6.39 -10.43 11.08
N PHE A 172 7.45 -11.23 10.86
CA PHE A 172 8.62 -10.76 10.11
C PHE A 172 8.32 -10.51 8.63
N GLU A 173 7.50 -11.35 8.00
CA GLU A 173 7.05 -11.13 6.62
C GLU A 173 6.21 -9.85 6.50
N HIS A 174 5.36 -9.54 7.50
CA HIS A 174 4.64 -8.27 7.56
C HIS A 174 5.60 -7.08 7.71
N LEU A 175 6.68 -7.18 8.49
CA LEU A 175 7.71 -6.12 8.54
C LEU A 175 8.40 -5.90 7.18
N ILE A 176 8.70 -6.97 6.43
CA ILE A 176 9.23 -6.84 5.06
C ILE A 176 8.22 -6.11 4.17
N CYS A 177 6.93 -6.45 4.27
CA CYS A 177 5.88 -5.78 3.51
C CYS A 177 5.83 -4.28 3.86
N SER A 178 5.88 -3.94 5.14
CA SER A 178 5.93 -2.54 5.61
C SER A 178 7.13 -1.77 5.05
N HIS A 179 8.32 -2.39 5.02
CA HIS A 179 9.52 -1.78 4.42
C HIS A 179 9.34 -1.40 2.96
N LEU A 180 8.67 -2.25 2.20
CA LEU A 180 8.51 -2.06 0.77
C LEU A 180 7.38 -1.08 0.46
N LEU A 181 6.30 -1.09 1.25
CA LEU A 181 5.11 -0.26 1.01
C LEU A 181 5.14 1.11 1.69
N SER A 182 6.01 1.32 2.69
CA SER A 182 6.17 2.64 3.31
C SER A 182 6.99 3.63 2.47
N LYS A 183 7.61 3.13 1.40
CA LYS A 183 8.45 3.92 0.50
C LYS A 183 7.61 4.57 -0.59
N PRO A 184 8.08 5.68 -1.19
CA PRO A 184 7.42 6.30 -2.34
C PRO A 184 7.66 5.47 -3.61
N LEU A 185 7.22 4.20 -3.62
CA LEU A 185 7.27 3.30 -4.77
C LEU A 185 5.88 3.25 -5.42
N SER A 186 5.83 2.97 -6.72
CA SER A 186 4.56 2.63 -7.36
C SER A 186 3.98 1.37 -6.72
N HIS A 187 2.65 1.29 -6.67
CA HIS A 187 1.96 0.15 -6.06
C HIS A 187 2.39 -1.18 -6.68
N LYS A 188 2.45 -1.21 -8.03
CA LYS A 188 2.97 -2.33 -8.82
C LYS A 188 4.40 -2.73 -8.42
N LEU A 189 5.29 -1.76 -8.25
CA LEU A 189 6.67 -2.04 -7.87
C LEU A 189 6.77 -2.60 -6.44
N GLY A 190 5.99 -2.06 -5.51
CA GLY A 190 5.89 -2.56 -4.14
C GLY A 190 5.46 -4.03 -4.10
N MET A 191 4.36 -4.36 -4.80
CA MET A 191 3.84 -5.73 -4.90
C MET A 191 4.86 -6.69 -5.54
N ARG A 192 5.51 -6.27 -6.63
CA ARG A 192 6.59 -7.04 -7.27
C ARG A 192 7.77 -7.31 -6.35
N SER A 193 8.15 -6.33 -5.55
CA SER A 193 9.26 -6.46 -4.60
C SER A 193 8.92 -7.50 -3.53
N ILE A 194 7.72 -7.43 -2.96
CA ILE A 194 7.27 -8.37 -1.93
C ILE A 194 7.30 -9.80 -2.45
N ARG A 195 6.66 -10.06 -3.59
CA ARG A 195 6.62 -11.42 -4.16
C ARG A 195 8.01 -11.92 -4.57
N THR A 196 8.89 -11.06 -5.05
CA THR A 196 10.26 -11.46 -5.41
C THR A 196 11.05 -11.88 -4.17
N LEU A 197 10.96 -11.12 -3.07
CA LEU A 197 11.71 -11.39 -1.85
C LEU A 197 11.19 -12.64 -1.12
N LEU A 198 9.87 -12.79 -0.99
CA LEU A 198 9.26 -13.85 -0.17
C LEU A 198 9.25 -15.24 -0.84
N ASN A 199 9.48 -15.32 -2.16
CA ASN A 199 9.42 -16.58 -2.91
C ASN A 199 10.77 -17.01 -3.48
N LYS A 200 10.80 -18.21 -4.09
CA LYS A 200 11.97 -18.70 -4.82
C LYS A 200 12.38 -17.71 -5.92
N PRO A 201 13.69 -17.46 -6.12
CA PRO A 201 14.81 -18.18 -5.52
C PRO A 201 15.34 -17.58 -4.20
N PHE A 202 14.69 -16.56 -3.63
CA PHE A 202 15.21 -15.83 -2.46
C PHE A 202 14.67 -16.37 -1.14
N ASN A 203 13.35 -16.60 -1.03
CA ASN A 203 12.65 -17.15 0.14
C ASN A 203 13.02 -16.44 1.45
N PHE A 204 12.96 -15.11 1.48
CA PHE A 204 13.18 -14.30 2.67
C PHE A 204 11.95 -14.29 3.58
N ASN A 205 11.54 -15.47 4.02
CA ASN A 205 10.33 -15.71 4.81
C ASN A 205 10.56 -15.66 6.34
N SER A 206 11.80 -15.40 6.77
CA SER A 206 12.21 -15.37 8.18
C SER A 206 13.45 -14.50 8.36
N ALA A 207 13.64 -13.97 9.57
CA ALA A 207 14.79 -13.14 9.89
C ALA A 207 16.08 -13.93 9.74
N GLU A 208 16.09 -15.20 10.16
CA GLU A 208 17.25 -16.08 10.04
C GLU A 208 17.60 -16.36 8.57
N ALA A 209 16.60 -16.53 7.70
CA ALA A 209 16.84 -16.73 6.27
C ALA A 209 17.50 -15.49 5.62
N VAL A 210 17.04 -14.29 5.97
CA VAL A 210 17.63 -13.04 5.49
C VAL A 210 19.05 -12.84 6.03
N ALA A 211 19.24 -12.99 7.35
CA ALA A 211 20.53 -12.83 8.00
C ALA A 211 21.57 -13.82 7.43
N LYS A 212 21.18 -15.08 7.24
CA LYS A 212 22.04 -16.12 6.64
C LYS A 212 22.38 -15.83 5.17
N ALA A 213 21.44 -15.27 4.41
CA ALA A 213 21.66 -14.94 3.01
C ALA A 213 22.63 -13.75 2.85
N GLY A 214 22.65 -12.83 3.81
CA GLY A 214 23.50 -11.65 3.83
C GLY A 214 22.95 -10.49 2.98
N GLU A 215 23.36 -9.26 3.30
CA GLU A 215 22.90 -8.03 2.65
C GLU A 215 23.02 -8.08 1.12
N LYS A 216 24.14 -8.62 0.60
CA LYS A 216 24.36 -8.74 -0.85
C LYS A 216 23.25 -9.54 -1.53
N ARG A 217 22.77 -10.62 -0.91
CA ARG A 217 21.72 -11.46 -1.48
C ARG A 217 20.36 -10.78 -1.42
N VAL A 218 20.12 -9.96 -0.39
CA VAL A 218 18.94 -9.08 -0.31
C VAL A 218 18.96 -8.05 -1.42
N TRP A 219 20.11 -7.42 -1.66
CA TRP A 219 20.30 -6.49 -2.77
C TRP A 219 20.05 -7.15 -4.13
N GLU A 220 20.56 -8.37 -4.35
CA GLU A 220 20.29 -9.14 -5.58
C GLU A 220 18.78 -9.41 -5.78
N ALA A 221 18.03 -9.63 -4.70
CA ALA A 221 16.57 -9.79 -4.77
C ALA A 221 15.87 -8.50 -5.17
N LEU A 222 16.27 -7.39 -4.56
CA LEU A 222 15.73 -6.07 -4.89
C LEU A 222 16.09 -5.65 -6.31
N GLU A 223 17.25 -6.07 -6.81
CA GLU A 223 17.65 -5.90 -8.22
C GLU A 223 16.79 -6.75 -9.16
N ALA A 224 16.55 -8.03 -8.82
CA ALA A 224 15.66 -8.88 -9.58
C ALA A 224 14.22 -8.32 -9.64
N ALA A 225 13.77 -7.71 -8.54
CA ALA A 225 12.50 -6.99 -8.46
C ALA A 225 12.50 -5.63 -9.17
N ARG A 226 13.67 -5.15 -9.62
CA ARG A 226 13.89 -3.80 -10.17
C ARG A 226 13.36 -2.71 -9.25
N THR A 227 13.58 -2.87 -7.95
CA THR A 227 13.19 -1.90 -6.92
C THR A 227 14.04 -0.63 -7.07
N GLN A 228 13.53 0.52 -6.67
CA GLN A 228 14.33 1.73 -6.50
C GLN A 228 15.10 1.68 -5.17
N HIS A 229 16.19 2.46 -5.06
CA HIS A 229 16.99 2.56 -3.82
C HIS A 229 17.43 1.21 -3.25
N ARG A 230 17.83 0.26 -4.12
CA ARG A 230 18.10 -1.14 -3.78
C ARG A 230 19.13 -1.30 -2.67
N GLN A 231 20.23 -0.53 -2.73
CA GLN A 231 21.28 -0.59 -1.71
C GLN A 231 20.74 -0.21 -0.33
N LYS A 232 20.14 0.99 -0.21
CA LYS A 232 19.58 1.48 1.06
C LYS A 232 18.49 0.54 1.59
N THR A 233 17.65 0.00 0.70
CA THR A 233 16.60 -0.97 1.07
C THR A 233 17.19 -2.30 1.52
N ALA A 234 18.23 -2.80 0.87
CA ALA A 234 18.92 -4.02 1.27
C ALA A 234 19.54 -3.87 2.67
N THR A 235 20.23 -2.76 2.93
CA THR A 235 20.81 -2.44 4.24
C THR A 235 19.75 -2.44 5.33
N TYR A 236 18.59 -1.83 5.09
CA TYR A 236 17.49 -1.77 6.06
C TYR A 236 16.83 -3.12 6.33
N ILE A 237 16.51 -3.89 5.28
CA ILE A 237 15.91 -5.22 5.43
C ILE A 237 16.89 -6.17 6.12
N PHE A 238 18.18 -6.12 5.75
CA PHE A 238 19.22 -6.93 6.39
C PHE A 238 19.42 -6.55 7.86
N GLY A 239 19.56 -5.26 8.19
CA GLY A 239 19.70 -4.82 9.58
C GLY A 239 18.46 -5.14 10.45
N THR A 240 17.27 -5.08 9.85
CA THR A 240 16.03 -5.55 10.50
C THR A 240 16.12 -7.05 10.79
N ALA A 241 16.57 -7.86 9.83
CA ALA A 241 16.74 -9.29 10.04
C ALA A 241 17.77 -9.60 11.14
N GLU A 242 18.88 -8.87 11.22
CA GLU A 242 19.86 -9.06 12.29
C GLU A 242 19.27 -8.72 13.67
N SER A 243 18.45 -7.68 13.76
CA SER A 243 17.83 -7.23 15.01
C SER A 243 16.69 -8.16 15.48
N TYR A 244 16.03 -8.84 14.54
CA TYR A 244 14.88 -9.72 14.78
C TYR A 244 15.20 -11.21 14.53
N ALA A 245 16.48 -11.57 14.39
CA ALA A 245 16.91 -12.97 14.26
C ALA A 245 16.64 -13.77 15.56
N ASP A 246 16.52 -13.09 16.69
CA ASP A 246 16.04 -13.68 17.93
C ASP A 246 14.51 -13.52 18.02
N SER A 247 13.83 -14.66 18.18
CA SER A 247 12.38 -14.72 18.42
C SER A 247 11.92 -13.86 19.59
N GLU A 248 12.77 -13.64 20.62
CA GLU A 248 12.43 -12.80 21.76
C GLU A 248 12.11 -11.34 21.36
N THR A 249 12.75 -10.80 20.33
CA THR A 249 12.51 -9.41 19.90
C THR A 249 11.10 -9.24 19.34
N MET A 250 10.59 -10.23 18.60
CA MET A 250 9.23 -10.18 18.06
C MET A 250 8.19 -10.30 19.18
N PHE A 251 8.46 -11.12 20.20
CA PHE A 251 7.61 -11.21 21.39
C PHE A 251 7.61 -9.91 22.21
N LYS A 252 8.77 -9.22 22.33
CA LYS A 252 8.84 -7.90 22.96
C LYS A 252 7.98 -6.89 22.21
N LEU A 253 7.98 -6.91 20.88
CA LEU A 253 7.13 -6.01 20.09
C LEU A 253 5.63 -6.31 20.30
N ALA A 254 5.25 -7.59 20.43
CA ALA A 254 3.89 -7.97 20.81
C ALA A 254 3.54 -7.53 22.26
N ASP A 255 4.47 -7.64 23.20
CA ASP A 255 4.28 -7.19 24.58
C ASP A 255 4.11 -5.66 24.66
N GLU A 256 4.88 -4.89 23.87
CA GLU A 256 4.68 -3.44 23.72
C GLU A 256 3.31 -3.11 23.13
N ALA A 257 2.83 -3.89 22.15
CA ALA A 257 1.47 -3.76 21.63
C ALA A 257 0.44 -3.91 22.76
N ASN A 258 0.56 -4.94 23.59
CA ASN A 258 -0.36 -5.20 24.69
C ASN A 258 -0.37 -4.10 25.75
N LYS A 259 0.74 -3.36 25.93
CA LYS A 259 0.85 -2.31 26.96
C LYS A 259 0.42 -0.93 26.47
N ALA A 260 0.78 -0.58 25.24
CA ALA A 260 0.70 0.78 24.73
C ALA A 260 -0.14 0.90 23.44
N GLY A 261 -0.71 -0.20 22.96
CA GLY A 261 -1.55 -0.25 21.78
C GLY A 261 -0.78 0.09 20.49
N PRO A 262 -1.49 0.48 19.41
CA PRO A 262 -0.89 0.76 18.12
C PRO A 262 0.20 1.84 18.15
N GLN A 263 0.02 2.91 18.92
CA GLN A 263 1.00 3.99 19.05
C GLN A 263 2.31 3.50 19.68
N GLY A 264 2.22 2.60 20.66
CA GLY A 264 3.40 1.95 21.25
C GLY A 264 4.17 1.12 20.24
N VAL A 265 3.47 0.29 19.45
CA VAL A 265 4.08 -0.51 18.38
C VAL A 265 4.74 0.38 17.34
N ILE A 266 4.07 1.45 16.91
CA ILE A 266 4.61 2.36 15.90
C ILE A 266 5.89 3.05 16.39
N GLU A 267 5.91 3.56 17.63
CA GLU A 267 7.12 4.19 18.19
C GLU A 267 8.23 3.15 18.44
N HIS A 268 7.90 1.93 18.84
CA HIS A 268 8.89 0.86 18.96
C HIS A 268 9.50 0.49 17.61
N ILE A 269 8.68 0.29 16.57
CA ILE A 269 9.15 0.01 15.21
C ILE A 269 10.05 1.15 14.72
N LYS A 270 9.60 2.39 14.88
CA LYS A 270 10.35 3.58 14.46
C LYS A 270 11.71 3.72 15.16
N SER A 271 11.82 3.27 16.41
CA SER A 271 13.08 3.34 17.17
C SER A 271 14.00 2.13 16.98
N THR A 272 13.46 0.96 16.60
CA THR A 272 14.22 -0.30 16.55
C THR A 272 14.41 -0.88 15.16
N VAL A 273 13.60 -0.49 14.17
CA VAL A 273 13.63 -1.05 12.82
C VAL A 273 14.24 -0.02 11.85
N PRO A 274 15.49 -0.21 11.40
CA PRO A 274 16.17 0.77 10.55
C PRO A 274 15.41 1.03 9.27
N GLY A 275 15.01 2.27 9.01
CA GLY A 275 14.34 2.67 7.77
C GLY A 275 12.81 2.60 7.79
N LEU A 276 12.18 2.13 8.88
CA LEU A 276 10.74 2.29 9.08
C LEU A 276 10.46 3.55 9.91
N GLY A 277 9.65 4.44 9.36
CA GLY A 277 9.06 5.56 10.09
C GLY A 277 7.61 5.29 10.51
N GLN A 278 6.88 6.36 10.81
CA GLN A 278 5.46 6.33 11.17
C GLN A 278 4.64 5.47 10.20
N ILE A 279 4.72 5.75 8.90
CA ILE A 279 3.95 5.05 7.85
C ILE A 279 4.23 3.55 7.85
N GLY A 280 5.49 3.15 8.06
CA GLY A 280 5.87 1.74 8.12
C GLY A 280 5.27 1.01 9.32
N GLY A 281 5.27 1.68 10.48
CA GLY A 281 4.61 1.18 11.68
C GLY A 281 3.09 1.07 11.51
N GLU A 282 2.45 2.05 10.88
CA GLU A 282 1.01 2.07 10.60
C GLU A 282 0.61 0.91 9.68
N ILE A 283 1.33 0.70 8.57
CA ILE A 283 1.11 -0.45 7.66
C ILE A 283 1.30 -1.77 8.41
N PHE A 284 2.29 -1.86 9.29
CA PHE A 284 2.52 -3.05 10.10
C PHE A 284 1.34 -3.33 11.03
N CYS A 285 0.92 -2.34 11.83
CA CYS A 285 -0.20 -2.47 12.77
C CYS A 285 -1.50 -2.85 12.05
N ARG A 286 -1.75 -2.25 10.88
CA ARG A 286 -2.93 -2.56 10.06
C ARG A 286 -2.98 -4.04 9.66
N ARG A 287 -1.85 -4.67 9.34
CA ARG A 287 -1.82 -6.05 8.85
C ARG A 287 -1.72 -7.08 9.99
N ILE A 288 -0.92 -6.79 11.01
CA ILE A 288 -0.55 -7.75 12.05
C ILE A 288 -1.68 -8.06 13.03
N GLN A 289 -2.69 -7.19 13.13
CA GLN A 289 -3.83 -7.34 14.06
C GLN A 289 -4.69 -8.60 13.86
N CYS A 290 -4.45 -9.39 12.81
CA CYS A 290 -5.11 -10.69 12.60
C CYS A 290 -4.16 -11.88 12.77
N VAL A 291 -2.97 -11.66 13.34
CA VAL A 291 -1.99 -12.70 13.66
C VAL A 291 -2.06 -13.03 15.15
N ASP A 292 -2.03 -14.33 15.47
CA ASP A 292 -2.08 -14.85 16.84
C ASP A 292 -1.11 -14.10 17.77
N GLY A 293 -1.64 -13.60 18.89
CA GLY A 293 -0.88 -12.81 19.88
C GLY A 293 -0.85 -11.29 19.65
N TRP A 294 -1.46 -10.79 18.58
CA TRP A 294 -1.52 -9.36 18.26
C TRP A 294 -2.93 -8.78 18.20
N GLY A 295 -3.95 -9.64 18.02
CA GLY A 295 -5.36 -9.27 17.89
C GLY A 295 -5.81 -8.28 18.95
N ASP A 296 -5.98 -8.72 20.20
CA ASP A 296 -6.54 -7.91 21.28
C ASP A 296 -5.81 -6.58 21.54
N ALA A 297 -4.50 -6.53 21.27
CA ALA A 297 -3.67 -5.36 21.49
C ALA A 297 -3.91 -4.24 20.45
N LEU A 298 -4.24 -4.63 19.23
CA LEU A 298 -4.35 -3.72 18.09
C LEU A 298 -5.78 -3.63 17.57
N TRP A 299 -6.64 -4.59 17.87
CA TRP A 299 -7.96 -4.71 17.29
C TRP A 299 -8.97 -3.75 17.95
N PRO A 300 -9.80 -3.03 17.16
CA PRO A 300 -9.65 -2.78 15.72
C PRO A 300 -8.69 -1.61 15.44
N TYR A 301 -7.82 -1.74 14.44
CA TYR A 301 -6.92 -0.66 14.02
C TYR A 301 -7.01 -0.35 12.53
N ALA A 302 -7.19 0.93 12.20
CA ALA A 302 -7.11 1.45 10.85
C ALA A 302 -6.30 2.76 10.84
N ASP A 303 -5.27 2.83 9.99
CA ASP A 303 -4.53 4.08 9.80
C ASP A 303 -5.30 5.08 8.93
N SER A 304 -4.90 6.35 9.01
CA SER A 304 -5.57 7.45 8.31
C SER A 304 -5.65 7.24 6.80
N LYS A 305 -4.61 6.69 6.17
CA LYS A 305 -4.59 6.44 4.72
C LYS A 305 -5.64 5.41 4.32
N SER A 306 -5.85 4.38 5.13
CA SER A 306 -6.88 3.37 4.88
C SER A 306 -8.32 3.90 5.08
N ILE A 307 -8.54 4.74 6.10
CA ILE A 307 -9.81 5.43 6.33
C ILE A 307 -10.12 6.42 5.20
N ASP A 308 -9.13 7.21 4.78
CA ASP A 308 -9.27 8.13 3.65
C ASP A 308 -9.62 7.38 2.37
N ALA A 309 -8.97 6.23 2.11
CA ALA A 309 -9.26 5.41 0.95
C ALA A 309 -10.69 4.83 0.95
N LEU A 310 -11.18 4.36 2.11
CA LEU A 310 -12.58 3.91 2.26
C LEU A 310 -13.57 5.04 1.96
N ASN A 311 -13.32 6.23 2.52
CA ASN A 311 -14.14 7.41 2.25
C ASN A 311 -14.09 7.79 0.76
N GLU A 312 -12.92 7.73 0.12
CA GLU A 312 -12.75 8.02 -1.29
C GLU A 312 -13.51 7.04 -2.19
N ILE A 313 -13.56 5.74 -1.86
CA ILE A 313 -14.36 4.76 -2.60
C ILE A 313 -15.85 4.83 -2.29
N GLY A 314 -16.27 5.62 -1.29
CA GLY A 314 -17.67 5.88 -0.96
C GLY A 314 -18.23 5.02 0.16
N ILE A 315 -17.37 4.46 1.00
CA ILE A 315 -17.73 3.80 2.25
C ILE A 315 -17.42 4.79 3.38
N PRO A 316 -18.42 5.57 3.86
CA PRO A 316 -18.18 6.59 4.86
C PRO A 316 -17.87 5.95 6.21
N VAL A 317 -16.64 6.14 6.69
CA VAL A 317 -16.17 5.67 8.00
C VAL A 317 -15.38 6.77 8.70
N LYS A 318 -15.57 6.88 10.02
CA LYS A 318 -14.84 7.88 10.84
C LYS A 318 -13.55 7.33 11.42
N ASP A 319 -13.59 6.08 11.85
CA ASP A 319 -12.56 5.39 12.62
C ASP A 319 -12.66 3.87 12.39
N ALA A 320 -11.81 3.11 13.07
CA ALA A 320 -11.72 1.66 12.93
C ALA A 320 -13.01 0.97 13.44
N GLU A 321 -13.58 1.45 14.53
CA GLU A 321 -14.79 0.93 15.16
C GLU A 321 -16.03 1.12 14.28
N ASP A 322 -16.13 2.26 13.57
CA ASP A 322 -17.19 2.50 12.58
C ASP A 322 -17.10 1.52 11.40
N LEU A 323 -15.88 1.22 10.92
CA LEU A 323 -15.69 0.19 9.89
C LEU A 323 -16.07 -1.21 10.39
N GLN A 324 -15.62 -1.59 11.59
CA GLN A 324 -15.97 -2.89 12.18
C GLN A 324 -17.49 -3.04 12.28
N SER A 325 -18.17 -2.03 12.83
CA SER A 325 -19.62 -1.99 12.95
C SER A 325 -20.33 -2.06 11.59
N ALA A 326 -19.75 -1.43 10.56
CA ALA A 326 -20.29 -1.48 9.21
C ALA A 326 -20.14 -2.88 8.58
N ILE A 327 -19.02 -3.57 8.80
CA ILE A 327 -18.80 -4.95 8.35
C ILE A 327 -19.85 -5.87 8.98
N GLU A 328 -20.00 -5.82 10.30
CA GLU A 328 -20.96 -6.65 11.05
C GLU A 328 -22.41 -6.41 10.60
N ARG A 329 -22.80 -5.16 10.35
CA ARG A 329 -24.18 -4.81 10.01
C ARG A 329 -24.52 -5.01 8.53
N GLU A 330 -23.58 -4.69 7.64
CA GLU A 330 -23.89 -4.51 6.21
C GLU A 330 -23.43 -5.66 5.33
N VAL A 331 -22.42 -6.42 5.74
CA VAL A 331 -21.87 -7.50 4.91
C VAL A 331 -22.80 -8.71 4.95
N ASN A 332 -23.18 -9.16 3.76
CA ASN A 332 -23.90 -10.40 3.54
C ASN A 332 -22.90 -11.43 3.03
N TRP A 333 -22.48 -12.32 3.93
CA TRP A 333 -21.44 -13.31 3.65
C TRP A 333 -21.85 -14.36 2.61
N ASP A 334 -23.14 -14.64 2.45
CA ASP A 334 -23.64 -15.50 1.36
C ASP A 334 -23.40 -14.87 -0.02
N LYS A 335 -23.36 -13.52 -0.07
CA LYS A 335 -23.04 -12.78 -1.30
C LYS A 335 -21.55 -12.60 -1.52
N VAL A 336 -20.79 -12.33 -0.45
CA VAL A 336 -19.33 -12.18 -0.53
C VAL A 336 -18.69 -13.48 -1.05
N GLY A 337 -19.15 -14.63 -0.54
CA GLY A 337 -18.60 -15.92 -0.93
C GLY A 337 -17.11 -16.02 -0.60
N ASP A 338 -16.34 -16.49 -1.57
CA ASP A 338 -14.88 -16.53 -1.47
C ASP A 338 -14.29 -15.12 -1.67
N MET A 339 -13.41 -14.71 -0.75
CA MET A 339 -12.65 -13.48 -0.89
C MET A 339 -11.52 -13.61 -1.92
N GLY A 340 -11.16 -14.82 -2.36
CA GLY A 340 -10.09 -15.05 -3.33
C GLY A 340 -8.70 -15.01 -2.71
N LEU A 341 -8.58 -15.39 -1.42
CA LEU A 341 -7.31 -15.48 -0.71
C LEU A 341 -6.71 -16.89 -0.81
N HIS A 342 -5.38 -16.97 -0.77
CA HIS A 342 -4.58 -18.19 -0.62
C HIS A 342 -4.36 -18.47 0.87
N GLU A 343 -4.72 -19.68 1.31
CA GLU A 343 -4.56 -20.20 2.70
C GLU A 343 -5.42 -19.41 3.74
N ARG A 344 -5.81 -19.90 4.93
CA ARG A 344 -6.20 -21.25 5.40
C ARG A 344 -7.62 -21.55 4.89
N ASP A 345 -7.95 -22.83 4.73
CA ASP A 345 -9.30 -23.34 4.41
C ASP A 345 -10.26 -23.11 5.61
N LEU A 346 -10.47 -21.85 6.01
CA LEU A 346 -11.38 -21.45 7.08
C LEU A 346 -12.77 -21.35 6.50
N SER A 347 -13.34 -22.49 6.09
CA SER A 347 -14.74 -22.52 5.70
C SER A 347 -15.58 -22.11 6.93
N ARG A 348 -16.17 -20.91 6.89
CA ARG A 348 -16.96 -20.29 7.97
C ARG A 348 -17.98 -21.22 8.65
N GLY A 349 -18.43 -22.26 7.96
CA GLY A 349 -19.40 -23.23 8.50
C GLY A 349 -18.94 -24.03 9.73
N ASN A 350 -17.65 -23.99 10.09
CA ASN A 350 -17.09 -24.77 11.21
C ASN A 350 -16.23 -23.97 12.21
N LEU A 351 -16.15 -22.63 12.07
CA LEU A 351 -15.32 -21.83 12.97
C LEU A 351 -16.06 -21.59 14.29
N VAL A 352 -15.37 -21.71 15.42
CA VAL A 352 -15.91 -21.46 16.76
C VAL A 352 -14.82 -20.80 17.61
N GLY A 353 -15.18 -19.76 18.37
CA GLY A 353 -14.26 -19.12 19.31
C GLY A 353 -13.19 -18.29 18.61
N GLU A 354 -11.93 -18.51 18.97
CA GLU A 354 -10.77 -17.74 18.47
C GLU A 354 -10.68 -17.74 16.92
N ASP A 355 -11.02 -18.86 16.28
CA ASP A 355 -10.99 -18.97 14.81
C ASP A 355 -12.00 -18.02 14.12
N GLU A 356 -13.16 -17.76 14.75
CA GLU A 356 -14.16 -16.82 14.22
C GLU A 356 -13.67 -15.38 14.36
N GLU A 357 -13.05 -15.06 15.49
CA GLU A 357 -12.48 -13.74 15.75
C GLU A 357 -11.34 -13.41 14.79
N THR A 358 -10.38 -14.33 14.61
CA THR A 358 -9.29 -14.16 13.63
C THR A 358 -9.82 -13.98 12.21
N GLN A 359 -10.90 -14.67 11.85
CA GLN A 359 -11.54 -14.52 10.54
C GLN A 359 -12.16 -13.13 10.36
N VAL A 360 -12.87 -12.60 11.37
CA VAL A 360 -13.41 -11.23 11.35
C VAL A 360 -12.29 -10.19 11.24
N GLN A 361 -11.19 -10.40 11.98
CA GLN A 361 -10.01 -9.55 11.89
C GLN A 361 -9.40 -9.57 10.49
N ALA A 362 -9.27 -10.74 9.88
CA ALA A 362 -8.74 -10.88 8.52
C ALA A 362 -9.63 -10.16 7.49
N GLU A 363 -10.95 -10.28 7.59
CA GLU A 363 -11.90 -9.60 6.71
C GLU A 363 -11.80 -8.08 6.81
N PHE A 364 -11.65 -7.56 8.01
CA PHE A 364 -11.42 -6.14 8.26
C PHE A 364 -10.13 -5.65 7.61
N VAL A 365 -9.02 -6.38 7.80
CA VAL A 365 -7.73 -6.06 7.16
C VAL A 365 -7.87 -6.08 5.63
N VAL A 366 -8.56 -7.09 5.07
CA VAL A 366 -8.79 -7.21 3.63
C VAL A 366 -9.56 -6.01 3.07
N ALA A 367 -10.60 -5.53 3.78
CA ALA A 367 -11.34 -4.34 3.37
C ALA A 367 -10.43 -3.11 3.30
N LEU A 368 -9.59 -2.90 4.32
CA LEU A 368 -8.64 -1.78 4.35
C LEU A 368 -7.62 -1.85 3.21
N GLU A 369 -6.97 -3.00 3.02
CA GLU A 369 -5.94 -3.18 1.98
C GLU A 369 -6.51 -2.99 0.57
N ARG A 370 -7.71 -3.50 0.33
CA ARG A 370 -8.36 -3.35 -0.98
C ARG A 370 -8.83 -1.94 -1.26
N ALA A 371 -9.30 -1.21 -0.24
CA ALA A 371 -9.62 0.20 -0.39
C ALA A 371 -8.37 1.01 -0.78
N VAL A 372 -7.26 0.83 -0.04
CA VAL A 372 -5.98 1.47 -0.35
C VAL A 372 -5.50 1.11 -1.75
N GLY A 373 -5.51 -0.18 -2.10
CA GLY A 373 -5.12 -0.67 -3.42
C GLY A 373 -5.96 -0.05 -4.55
N CYS A 374 -7.29 0.02 -4.38
CA CYS A 374 -8.18 0.60 -5.38
C CYS A 374 -7.88 2.08 -5.67
N VAL A 375 -7.59 2.86 -4.64
CA VAL A 375 -7.18 4.27 -4.78
C VAL A 375 -5.82 4.38 -5.47
N LEU A 376 -4.84 3.57 -5.07
CA LEU A 376 -3.51 3.57 -5.68
C LEU A 376 -3.53 3.15 -7.16
N GLU A 377 -4.42 2.24 -7.54
CA GLU A 377 -4.65 1.83 -8.92
C GLU A 377 -5.48 2.84 -9.73
N GLY A 378 -6.06 3.86 -9.09
CA GLY A 378 -6.91 4.85 -9.74
C GLY A 378 -8.24 4.28 -10.27
N LYS A 379 -8.71 3.15 -9.73
CA LYS A 379 -9.87 2.38 -10.22
C LYS A 379 -11.15 2.60 -9.40
N VAL A 380 -11.23 3.72 -8.66
CA VAL A 380 -12.34 4.03 -7.75
C VAL A 380 -13.69 4.06 -8.49
N LYS A 381 -13.73 4.65 -9.68
CA LYS A 381 -14.97 4.78 -10.45
C LYS A 381 -15.43 3.42 -10.98
N GLU A 382 -14.49 2.64 -11.50
CA GLU A 382 -14.71 1.31 -12.05
C GLU A 382 -15.19 0.34 -10.97
N LEU A 383 -14.59 0.40 -9.77
CA LEU A 383 -15.03 -0.39 -8.61
C LEU A 383 -16.46 -0.03 -8.21
N ARG A 384 -16.80 1.27 -8.15
CA ARG A 384 -18.17 1.73 -7.85
C ARG A 384 -19.20 1.24 -8.87
N GLU A 385 -18.84 1.30 -10.16
CA GLU A 385 -19.72 0.81 -11.23
C GLU A 385 -19.89 -0.71 -11.21
N ALA A 386 -18.85 -1.45 -10.83
CA ALA A 386 -18.90 -2.90 -10.68
C ALA A 386 -19.75 -3.30 -9.46
N ALA A 387 -19.53 -2.66 -8.31
CA ALA A 387 -20.31 -2.87 -7.09
C ALA A 387 -21.80 -2.56 -7.25
N ALA A 388 -22.16 -1.59 -8.10
CA ALA A 388 -23.57 -1.28 -8.37
C ALA A 388 -24.29 -2.36 -9.20
N LYS A 389 -23.54 -3.22 -9.90
CA LYS A 389 -24.05 -4.28 -10.78
C LYS A 389 -24.06 -5.66 -10.12
N ALA A 390 -23.22 -5.87 -9.11
CA ALA A 390 -23.21 -7.06 -8.25
C ALA A 390 -24.40 -7.03 -7.28
#